data_AF-A0A171AAX7-F1
#
_entry.id   AF-A0A171AAX7-F1
#
_cell.length_a   1.000
_cell.length_b   1.000
_cell.length_c   1.000
_cell.angle_alpha   90.00
_cell.angle_beta   90.00
_cell.angle_gamma   90.00
#
_symmetry.space_group_name_H-M   'P 1'
#
loop_
_entity.id
_entity.type
_entity.pdbx_description
1 polymer ?
#
loop_
_entity_poly.entity_id
_entity_poly.type
_entity_poly.pdbx_seq_one_letter_code
_entity_poly.pdbx_strand_id
1 'polypeptide(L)'
;MPLSTDGRTGFCQPGGMVAAMSDAIENDLIESAAVVLGIVRAVLDGPQLTADESWYMLRRTAECLRDALNIAELRGERLAAADDA
;
A
#
# COMPACT_ATOMS: atom_id res chain seq x y z
N MET A 1 11.78 -14.47 -6.40
CA MET A 1 11.83 -14.19 -7.86
C MET A 1 13.18 -14.63 -8.38
N PRO A 2 13.28 -15.38 -9.49
CA PRO A 2 14.58 -15.76 -10.00
C PRO A 2 15.30 -14.52 -10.53
N LEU A 3 16.59 -14.40 -10.21
CA LEU A 3 17.50 -13.41 -10.77
C LEU A 3 17.46 -13.49 -12.31
N SER A 4 17.46 -12.35 -12.97
CA SER A 4 17.85 -12.26 -14.37
C SER A 4 19.17 -13.02 -14.57
N THR A 5 19.27 -13.83 -15.62
CA THR A 5 20.40 -14.74 -15.91
C THR A 5 21.76 -14.04 -16.09
N ASP A 6 21.77 -12.70 -16.07
CA ASP A 6 22.93 -11.86 -16.34
C ASP A 6 23.59 -11.32 -15.06
N GLY A 7 23.18 -11.78 -13.88
CA GLY A 7 23.82 -11.39 -12.61
C GLY A 7 23.62 -9.93 -12.19
N ARG A 8 22.78 -9.15 -12.89
CA ARG A 8 22.35 -7.84 -12.39
C ARG A 8 21.39 -8.06 -11.23
N THR A 9 21.84 -7.79 -10.01
CA THR A 9 20.95 -7.46 -8.89
C THR A 9 19.99 -6.38 -9.38
N GLY A 10 18.70 -6.68 -9.38
CA GLY A 10 17.66 -5.71 -9.70
C GLY A 10 17.61 -4.67 -8.59
N PHE A 11 18.54 -3.71 -8.61
CA PHE A 11 18.44 -2.51 -7.77
C PHE A 11 17.22 -1.72 -8.23
N CYS A 12 16.51 -1.11 -7.28
CA CYS A 12 15.40 -0.21 -7.57
C CYS A 12 15.97 1.08 -8.18
N GLN A 13 16.28 1.05 -9.47
CA GLN A 13 16.70 2.23 -10.23
C GLN A 13 15.44 3.03 -10.59
N PRO A 14 15.45 4.37 -10.45
CA PRO A 14 14.35 5.20 -10.94
C PRO A 14 14.02 4.88 -12.41
N GLY A 15 12.74 4.65 -12.72
CA GLY A 15 12.28 4.26 -14.05
C GLY A 15 12.61 2.82 -14.48
N GLY A 16 13.21 2.00 -13.62
CA GLY A 16 13.49 0.59 -13.88
C GLY A 16 12.31 -0.35 -13.60
N MET A 17 12.43 -1.62 -14.01
CA MET A 17 11.37 -2.64 -13.83
C MET A 17 10.96 -2.84 -12.36
N VAL A 18 11.92 -2.80 -11.43
CA VAL A 18 11.64 -2.94 -10.00
C VAL A 18 10.88 -1.72 -9.47
N ALA A 19 11.21 -0.51 -9.94
CA ALA A 19 10.47 0.69 -9.58
C ALA A 19 9.03 0.64 -10.12
N ALA A 20 8.84 0.24 -11.38
CA ALA A 20 7.51 0.07 -11.96
C ALA A 20 6.67 -1.00 -11.22
N MET A 21 7.29 -2.10 -10.80
CA MET A 21 6.61 -3.11 -9.99
C MET A 21 6.27 -2.59 -8.60
N SER A 22 7.17 -1.82 -7.97
CA SER A 22 6.89 -1.17 -6.68
C SER A 22 5.70 -0.23 -6.81
N ASP A 23 5.68 0.64 -7.83
CA ASP A 23 4.58 1.58 -8.06
C ASP A 23 3.24 0.84 -8.28
N ALA A 24 3.25 -0.28 -9.00
CA ALA A 24 2.06 -1.11 -9.17
C ALA A 24 1.57 -1.69 -7.83
N ILE A 25 2.47 -2.28 -7.03
CA ILE A 25 2.12 -2.83 -5.70
C ILE A 25 1.59 -1.74 -4.78
N GLU A 26 2.22 -0.56 -4.76
CA GLU A 26 1.74 0.57 -3.97
C GLU A 26 0.32 0.99 -4.40
N ASN A 27 0.04 1.04 -5.70
CA ASN A 27 -1.30 1.37 -6.20
C ASN A 27 -2.34 0.33 -5.76
N ASP A 28 -2.04 -0.97 -5.88
CA ASP A 28 -2.94 -2.05 -5.48
C ASP A 28 -3.25 -2.01 -3.97
N LEU A 29 -2.26 -1.67 -3.14
CA LEU A 29 -2.43 -1.50 -1.70
C LEU A 29 -3.30 -0.27 -1.35
N ILE A 30 -3.11 0.85 -2.05
CA ILE A 30 -3.95 2.05 -1.87
C ILE A 30 -5.40 1.77 -2.32
N GLU A 31 -5.59 1.07 -3.44
CA GLU A 31 -6.93 0.68 -3.90
C GLU A 31 -7.60 -0.25 -2.88
N SER A 32 -6.88 -1.25 -2.38
CA SER A 32 -7.35 -2.15 -1.33
C SER A 32 -7.76 -1.38 -0.06
N ALA A 33 -6.95 -0.40 0.36
CA ALA A 33 -7.26 0.46 1.50
C ALA A 33 -8.53 1.29 1.27
N ALA A 34 -8.72 1.83 0.07
CA ALA A 34 -9.93 2.58 -0.29
C ALA A 34 -11.19 1.71 -0.25
N VAL A 35 -11.11 0.46 -0.73
CA VAL A 35 -12.21 -0.51 -0.65
C VAL A 35 -12.56 -0.81 0.81
N VAL A 36 -11.56 -1.15 1.64
CA VAL A 36 -11.78 -1.43 3.07
C VAL A 36 -12.38 -0.23 3.78
N LEU A 37 -11.88 0.98 3.52
CA LEU A 37 -12.43 2.20 4.09
C LEU A 37 -13.91 2.41 3.69
N GLY A 38 -14.28 2.12 2.45
CA GLY A 38 -15.66 2.16 1.98
C GLY A 38 -16.57 1.20 2.76
N ILE A 39 -16.12 -0.04 2.95
CA ILE A 39 -16.86 -1.05 3.73
C ILE A 39 -17.01 -0.61 5.19
N VAL A 40 -15.93 -0.15 5.82
CA VAL A 40 -15.94 0.32 7.22
C VAL A 40 -16.92 1.47 7.40
N ARG A 41 -16.94 2.45 6.48
CA ARG A 41 -17.91 3.56 6.52
C ARG A 41 -19.35 3.06 6.45
N ALA A 42 -19.65 2.17 5.50
CA ALA A 42 -20.98 1.59 5.37
C ALA A 42 -21.40 0.80 6.63
N VAL A 43 -20.45 0.13 7.28
CA VAL A 43 -20.69 -0.57 8.56
C VAL A 43 -20.98 0.40 9.70
N LEU A 44 -20.25 1.52 9.79
CA LEU A 44 -20.46 2.54 10.82
C LEU A 44 -21.84 3.21 10.70
N ASP A 45 -22.35 3.34 9.47
CA ASP A 45 -23.70 3.84 9.18
C ASP A 45 -24.78 2.74 9.28
N GLY A 46 -24.37 1.49 9.55
CA GLY A 46 -25.21 0.30 9.51
C GLY A 46 -25.65 -0.22 10.89
N PRO A 47 -26.18 -1.46 10.95
CA PRO A 47 -26.55 -2.08 12.21
C PRO A 47 -25.32 -2.35 13.08
N GLN A 48 -25.54 -2.44 14.39
CA GLN A 48 -24.46 -2.71 15.33
C GLN A 48 -23.86 -4.10 15.11
N LEU A 49 -22.55 -4.13 14.87
CA LEU A 49 -21.78 -5.36 14.74
C LEU A 49 -21.61 -6.10 16.06
N THR A 50 -21.40 -7.41 15.96
CA THR A 50 -20.87 -8.20 17.07
C THR A 50 -19.43 -7.77 17.40
N ALA A 51 -18.93 -8.20 18.57
CA ALA A 51 -17.56 -7.92 18.97
C ALA A 51 -16.53 -8.51 17.99
N ASP A 52 -16.75 -9.73 17.51
CA ASP A 52 -15.84 -10.43 16.59
C ASP A 52 -15.78 -9.73 15.22
N GLU A 53 -16.94 -9.33 14.69
CA GLU A 53 -17.01 -8.55 13.44
C GLU A 53 -16.32 -7.19 13.60
N SER A 54 -16.53 -6.52 14.75
CA SER A 54 -15.88 -5.24 15.05
C SER A 54 -14.36 -5.37 15.10
N TRP A 55 -13.84 -6.42 15.76
CA TRP A 55 -12.40 -6.69 15.82
C TRP A 55 -11.80 -7.02 14.46
N TYR A 56 -12.51 -7.81 13.65
CA TYR A 56 -12.10 -8.09 12.28
C TYR A 56 -11.99 -6.80 11.46
N MET A 57 -13.02 -5.96 11.49
CA MET A 57 -13.03 -4.68 10.75
C MET A 57 -11.93 -3.73 11.24
N LEU A 58 -11.71 -3.63 12.55
CA LEU A 58 -10.65 -2.81 13.12
C LEU A 58 -9.26 -3.30 12.67
N ARG A 59 -9.04 -4.61 12.68
CA ARG A 59 -7.76 -5.21 12.22
C ARG A 59 -7.50 -4.91 10.76
N ARG A 60 -8.48 -5.10 9.88
CA ARG A 60 -8.35 -4.81 8.44
C ARG A 60 -8.09 -3.32 8.19
N THR A 61 -8.77 -2.45 8.94
CA THR A 61 -8.54 -1.01 8.87
C THR A 61 -7.12 -0.65 9.29
N ALA A 62 -6.63 -1.21 10.40
CA ALA A 62 -5.28 -0.96 10.89
C ALA A 62 -4.19 -1.45 9.92
N GLU A 63 -4.39 -2.62 9.32
CA GLU A 63 -3.49 -3.17 8.29
C GLU A 63 -3.40 -2.23 7.08
N CYS A 64 -4.55 -1.84 6.51
CA CYS A 64 -4.59 -0.92 5.37
C CYS A 64 -4.06 0.48 5.69
N LEU A 65 -4.31 0.99 6.90
CA LEU A 65 -3.80 2.31 7.31
C LEU A 65 -2.27 2.30 7.41
N ARG A 66 -1.68 1.23 7.95
CA ARG A 66 -0.22 1.08 7.99
C ARG A 66 0.37 1.06 6.58
N ASP A 67 -0.23 0.32 5.66
CA ASP A 67 0.23 0.26 4.28
C ASP A 67 0.17 1.65 3.62
N ALA A 68 -0.94 2.38 3.81
CA ALA A 68 -1.08 3.75 3.30
C ALA A 68 -0.05 4.73 3.87
N LEU A 69 0.28 4.64 5.17
CA LEU A 69 1.33 5.45 5.79
C LEU A 69 2.72 5.16 5.20
N ASN A 70 3.07 3.89 5.07
CA ASN A 70 4.34 3.49 4.47
C ASN A 70 4.47 3.97 3.02
N ILE A 71 3.40 3.86 2.23
CA ILE A 71 3.38 4.32 0.84
C ILE A 71 3.52 5.83 0.76
N ALA A 72 2.85 6.58 1.64
CA ALA A 72 2.98 8.03 1.70
C ALA A 72 4.43 8.45 2.00
N GLU A 73 5.10 7.76 2.93
CA GLU A 73 6.51 7.97 3.25
C GLU A 73 7.41 7.67 2.04
N LEU A 74 7.27 6.47 1.43
CA LEU A 74 8.06 6.07 0.27
C LEU A 74 7.88 7.00 -0.93
N ARG A 75 6.66 7.47 -1.19
CA ARG A 75 6.39 8.45 -2.25
C ARG A 75 6.97 9.82 -1.92
N GLY A 76 6.92 10.22 -0.64
CA GLY A 76 7.54 11.45 -0.14
C GLY A 76 9.06 11.45 -0.36
N GLU A 77 9.74 10.36 -0.04
CA GLU A 77 11.17 10.19 -0.31
C GLU A 77 11.50 10.33 -1.80
N ARG A 78 10.68 9.73 -2.67
CA ARG A 78 10.87 9.83 -4.14
C ARG A 78 10.65 11.25 -4.66
N LEU A 79 9.69 11.99 -4.11
CA LEU A 79 9.46 13.39 -4.47
C LEU A 79 10.63 14.27 -4.05
N ALA A 80 11.12 14.12 -2.80
CA ALA A 80 12.27 14.87 -2.32
C ALA A 80 13.53 14.61 -3.16
N ALA A 81 13.79 13.36 -3.53
CA ALA A 81 14.91 12.99 -4.39
C ALA A 81 14.80 13.57 -5.82
N ALA A 82 13.59 13.82 -6.31
CA ALA A 82 13.36 14.43 -7.62
C ALA A 82 13.55 15.96 -7.60
N ASP A 83 13.26 16.63 -6.47
CA ASP A 83 13.49 18.07 -6.29
C ASP A 83 14.99 18.41 -6.17
N ASP A 84 15.81 17.47 -5.68
CA ASP A 84 17.26 17.62 -5.51
C ASP A 84 18.07 17.33 -6.80
N ALA A 85 17.44 16.88 -7.88
CA ALA A 85 18.08 16.41 -9.14
C ALA A 85 18.07 17.46 -10.26
#